data_AF-A0A8J6SRW8-F1
#
_entry.id   AF-A0A8J6SRW8-F1
#
_cell.length_a   1.000
_cell.length_b   1.000
_cell.length_c   1.000
_cell.angle_alpha   90.00
_cell.angle_beta   90.00
_cell.angle_gamma   90.00
#
_symmetry.space_group_name_H-M   'P 1'
#
loop_
_entity.id
_entity.type
_entity.pdbx_description
1 polymer ?
#
loop_
_entity_poly.entity_id
_entity_poly.type
_entity_poly.pdbx_seq_one_letter_code
_entity_poly.pdbx_strand_id
1 'polypeptide(L)' 'MTLTAAINWSMLTIVTVLEWVDGLYEEQIYQGSDRIVSPHSPELHLTAAQILSAGR' A
#
# COMPACT_ATOMS: atom_id res chain seq x y z
N MET A 1 -34.84 9.45 -0.07
CA MET A 1 -33.95 8.71 -0.99
C MET A 1 -32.57 9.33 -0.89
N THR A 2 -31.73 8.83 0.01
CA THR A 2 -30.35 9.31 0.17
C THR A 2 -29.41 8.21 -0.30
N LEU A 3 -28.71 8.48 -1.42
CA LEU A 3 -27.61 7.66 -1.92
C LEU A 3 -26.40 7.93 -1.02
N THR A 4 -26.23 7.15 0.04
CA THR A 4 -24.90 6.98 0.63
C THR A 4 -24.29 5.80 -0.08
N ALA A 5 -23.51 6.06 -1.14
CA ALA A 5 -22.53 5.08 -1.57
C ALA A 5 -21.68 4.79 -0.33
N ALA A 6 -21.76 3.55 0.17
CA ALA A 6 -20.82 3.06 1.15
C ALA A 6 -19.47 3.01 0.43
N ILE A 7 -18.75 4.13 0.43
CA ILE A 7 -17.33 4.12 0.14
C ILE A 7 -16.77 3.18 1.21
N ASN A 8 -16.43 1.97 0.79
CA ASN A 8 -15.78 1.02 1.65
C ASN A 8 -14.40 1.62 1.93
N TRP A 9 -14.25 2.32 3.05
CA TRP A 9 -13.04 3.05 3.41
C TRP A 9 -11.79 2.15 3.46
N SER A 10 -11.97 0.82 3.56
CA SER A 10 -10.87 -0.14 3.40
C SER A 10 -10.28 -0.19 1.98
N MET A 11 -11.06 0.16 0.94
CA MET A 11 -10.56 0.30 -0.44
C MET A 11 -9.80 1.61 -0.69
N LEU A 12 -9.84 2.56 0.24
CA LEU A 12 -9.09 3.83 0.16
C LEU A 12 -7.78 3.81 0.96
N THR A 13 -7.48 2.73 1.68
CA THR A 13 -6.25 2.66 2.47
C THR A 13 -5.12 2.09 1.63
N ILE A 14 -4.06 2.87 1.47
CA ILE A 14 -2.91 2.55 0.64
C ILE A 14 -1.62 2.51 1.47
N VAL A 15 -0.62 1.82 0.95
CA VAL A 15 0.76 1.85 1.43
C VAL A 15 1.60 2.51 0.36
N THR A 16 2.26 3.62 0.70
CA THR A 16 3.24 4.28 -0.17
C THR A 16 4.64 3.88 0.29
N VAL A 17 5.41 3.28 -0.62
CA VAL A 17 6.85 3.01 -0.42
C VAL A 17 7.63 4.06 -1.19
N LEU A 18 8.60 4.68 -0.51
CA LEU A 18 9.50 5.65 -1.11
C LEU A 18 10.84 4.97 -1.40
N GLU A 19 11.27 5.01 -2.65
CA GLU A 19 12.58 4.51 -3.07
C GLU A 19 13.50 5.68 -3.40
N TRP A 20 14.73 5.65 -2.90
CA TRP A 20 15.73 6.65 -3.24
C TRP A 20 16.39 6.32 -4.57
N VAL A 21 16.13 7.14 -5.60
CA VAL A 21 16.64 6.97 -6.97
C VAL A 21 17.24 8.30 -7.41
N ASP A 22 18.53 8.29 -7.78
CA ASP A 22 19.25 9.43 -8.36
C ASP A 22 19.05 10.79 -7.64
N GLY A 23 19.01 10.76 -6.30
CA GLY A 23 18.89 11.96 -5.49
C GLY A 23 17.45 12.43 -5.21
N LEU A 24 16.45 11.65 -5.64
CA LEU A 24 15.03 11.90 -5.42
C LEU A 24 14.37 10.68 -4.76
N TYR A 25 13.23 10.91 -4.12
CA TYR A 25 12.35 9.81 -3.69
C TYR A 25 11.29 9.58 -4.75
N GLU A 26 11.26 8.38 -5.30
CA GLU A 26 10.19 7.91 -6.19
C GLU A 26 9.12 7.17 -5.39
N GLU A 27 7.86 7.38 -5.77
CA GLU A 27 6.70 6.81 -5.09
C GLU A 27 6.24 5.50 -5.74
N GLN A 28 5.99 4.49 -4.92
CA GLN A 28 5.31 3.27 -5.31
C GLN A 28 4.11 3.05 -4.41
N ILE A 29 2.91 2.98 -5.00
CA ILE A 29 1.65 2.89 -4.27
C ILE A 29 1.12 1.46 -4.37
N TYR A 30 0.77 0.88 -3.23
CA TYR A 30 0.24 -0.47 -3.10
C TYR A 30 -1.09 -0.43 -2.34
N GLN A 31 -2.06 -1.24 -2.77
CA GLN A 31 -3.38 -1.31 -2.14
C GLN A 31 -3.88 -2.75 -2.01
N GLY A 32 -4.69 -3.01 -0.98
CA GLY A 32 -5.33 -4.31 -0.79
C GLY A 32 -4.35 -5.49 -0.84
N SER A 33 -4.53 -6.39 -1.80
CA SER A 33 -3.71 -7.59 -1.97
C SER A 33 -2.42 -7.38 -2.77
N ASP A 34 -2.10 -6.15 -3.19
CA ASP A 34 -0.87 -5.87 -3.92
C ASP A 34 0.34 -6.31 -3.10
N ARG A 35 1.23 -7.10 -3.73
CA ARG A 35 2.49 -7.50 -3.13
C ARG A 35 3.46 -6.32 -3.18
N ILE A 36 4.06 -6.02 -2.03
CA ILE A 36 5.08 -4.98 -1.94
C ILE A 36 6.39 -5.52 -2.51
N VAL A 37 6.94 -4.82 -3.49
CA VAL A 37 8.22 -5.15 -4.11
C VAL A 37 9.27 -4.18 -3.57
N SER A 38 10.40 -4.72 -3.12
CA SER A 38 11.54 -3.93 -2.68
C SER A 38 12.82 -4.50 -3.30
N PRO A 39 13.56 -3.73 -4.11
CA PRO A 39 14.85 -4.17 -4.65
C PRO A 39 15.87 -4.52 -3.56
N HIS A 40 15.78 -3.85 -2.41
CA HIS A 40 16.65 -4.05 -1.26
C HIS A 40 16.29 -5.28 -0.41
N SER A 41 15.05 -5.78 -0.54
CA SER A 41 14.53 -6.93 0.21
C SER A 41 13.67 -7.83 -0.70
N PRO A 42 14.28 -8.61 -1.63
CA PRO A 42 13.54 -9.44 -2.58
C PRO A 42 12.68 -10.53 -1.93
N GLU A 43 13.11 -11.02 -0.77
CA GLU A 43 12.41 -12.02 0.05
C GLU A 43 11.25 -11.41 0.86
N LEU A 44 10.90 -10.14 0.64
CA LEU A 44 9.72 -9.54 1.25
C LEU A 44 8.46 -10.15 0.63
N HIS A 45 7.75 -10.93 1.44
CA HIS A 45 6.49 -11.57 1.08
C HIS A 45 5.33 -10.96 1.87
N LEU A 46 5.09 -9.66 1.67
CA LEU A 46 3.99 -8.93 2.31
C LEU A 46 3.07 -8.28 1.27
N THR A 47 1.79 -8.20 1.61
CA THR A 47 0.80 -7.37 0.90
C THR A 47 0.49 -6.09 1.65
N ALA A 48 -0.03 -5.09 0.95
CA ALA A 48 -0.49 -3.85 1.57
C ALA A 48 -1.52 -4.11 2.70
N ALA A 49 -2.46 -5.04 2.49
CA ALA A 49 -3.45 -5.45 3.49
C ALA A 49 -2.79 -6.03 4.75
N GLN A 50 -1.75 -6.86 4.60
CA GLN A 50 -1.03 -7.41 5.74
C GLN A 50 -0.36 -6.30 6.55
N ILE A 51 0.32 -5.35 5.91
CA ILE A 51 0.92 -4.20 6.59
C ILE A 51 -0.13 -3.39 7.35
N LEU A 52 -1.25 -3.06 6.70
CA LEU A 52 -2.31 -2.26 7.31
C LEU A 52 -3.04 -2.99 8.44
N SER A 53 -2.98 -4.33 8.47
CA SER A 53 -3.52 -5.14 9.57
C SER A 53 -2.57 -5.33 10.76
N ALA A 54 -1.26 -5.11 10.59
CA ALA A 54 -0.24 -5.49 11.58
C ALA A 54 -0.21 -4.64 12.87
N GLY A 55 -1.01 -3.57 12.95
CA GLY A 55 -1.10 -2.66 14.10
C GLY A 55 -2.49 -2.51 14.71
N ARG A 56 -3.41 -3.45 14.42
CA ARG A 56 -4.75 -3.50 15.01
C ARG A 56 -4.85 -4.51 16.13
#